data_AF-A0A2H6ALR8-F1
#
_entry.id   AF-A0A2H6ALR8-F1
#
_cell.length_a   1.000
_cell.length_b   1.000
_cell.length_c   1.000
_cell.angle_alpha   90.00
_cell.angle_beta   90.00
_cell.angle_gamma   90.00
#
_symmetry.space_group_name_H-M   'P 1'
#
loop_
_entity.id
_entity.type
_entity.pdbx_description
1 polymer ?
#
loop_
_entity_poly.entity_id
_entity_poly.type
_entity_poly.pdbx_seq_one_letter_code
_entity_poly.pdbx_strand_id
1 'polypeptide(L)'
;MRFDILTIFPRFFDSPFSYGVIKKAQEKGIIQINIHDIREFAEDKHKTVDDKPYGGGSGMVMKPEPLGKAIESVRLSNARSLVILTTPQGERFSDTIANQFSNYEQIIIVCGRYEGVDERIRELYVDREISIGDYVLSGGEYAACVIVDTVSRFIPGVLGNEASPYHDSFREGLLEYPQYTRPESFKGKRVPSVLLSGNHKEIEEWRRKESIKRTFLKRPDLLDRANLTIEEIRFIQELKKQNPPPFRVYVALVHYPVYNKQFKIISTAFTNLDIHDIARAGRTYGIRGFFLVHPVLEQRELAKQVLWHWTEGPGALFNPTRKEALKLVKLTTSLDEALYEITKTEGQRPRVVATDARPQKKMVGYQELKEKIFSGNEPYLILFGTGWGLAKHVIENADYVLKPVEGPTDYNHLSVRGAAAIILDRLLSR
;
A
#
# COMPACT_ATOMS: atom_id res chain seq x y z
N MET A 1 12.18 30.03 -9.33
CA MET A 1 12.54 29.17 -8.17
C MET A 1 13.99 28.75 -8.28
N ARG A 2 14.71 28.62 -7.16
CA ARG A 2 16.10 28.16 -7.12
C ARG A 2 16.21 26.79 -6.43
N PHE A 3 16.98 25.89 -7.02
CA PHE A 3 17.39 24.62 -6.43
C PHE A 3 18.90 24.63 -6.18
N ASP A 4 19.32 24.28 -4.97
CA ASP A 4 20.73 24.07 -4.62
C ASP A 4 20.91 22.62 -4.18
N ILE A 5 21.68 21.85 -4.93
CA ILE A 5 21.90 20.43 -4.65
C ILE A 5 23.29 20.27 -4.04
N LEU A 6 23.34 19.76 -2.81
CA LEU A 6 24.57 19.45 -2.10
C LEU A 6 24.88 17.96 -2.29
N THR A 7 25.99 17.66 -2.94
CA THR A 7 26.40 16.29 -3.28
C THR A 7 27.92 16.16 -3.25
N ILE A 8 28.42 14.93 -3.21
CA ILE A 8 29.83 14.61 -3.45
C ILE A 8 30.04 14.10 -4.90
N PHE A 9 29.03 14.15 -5.76
CA PHE A 9 29.10 13.73 -7.16
C PHE A 9 28.49 14.79 -8.08
N PRO A 10 29.04 16.01 -8.15
CA PRO A 10 28.44 17.10 -8.93
C PRO A 10 28.23 16.74 -10.41
N ARG A 11 29.17 16.02 -11.02
CA ARG A 11 29.08 15.55 -12.42
C ARG A 11 27.94 14.56 -12.70
N PHE A 12 27.33 13.98 -11.66
CA PHE A 12 26.12 13.19 -11.82
C PHE A 12 25.01 14.00 -12.51
N PHE A 13 24.97 15.31 -12.26
CA PHE A 13 23.94 16.22 -12.74
C PHE A 13 24.23 16.85 -14.11
N ASP A 14 25.36 16.52 -14.75
CA ASP A 14 25.72 17.04 -16.08
C ASP A 14 24.68 16.68 -17.15
N SER A 15 24.05 15.50 -17.04
CA SER A 15 23.05 15.02 -18.01
C SER A 15 21.59 15.20 -17.58
N PRO A 16 21.17 14.90 -16.34
CA PRO A 16 19.75 14.89 -15.95
C PRO A 16 18.98 16.18 -16.24
N PHE A 17 19.64 17.34 -16.14
CA PHE A 17 19.00 18.65 -16.34
C PHE A 17 19.29 19.27 -17.72
N SER A 18 20.07 18.58 -18.55
CA SER A 18 20.53 19.09 -19.85
C SER A 18 19.52 18.92 -20.99
N TYR A 19 18.33 18.40 -20.71
CA TYR A 19 17.30 18.07 -21.71
C TYR A 19 15.88 18.39 -21.24
N GLY A 20 14.93 18.31 -22.18
CA GLY A 20 13.50 18.34 -21.89
C GLY A 20 12.98 19.68 -21.40
N VAL A 21 11.95 19.63 -20.56
CA VAL A 21 11.27 20.82 -20.00
C VAL A 21 12.13 21.54 -18.97
N ILE A 22 12.97 20.82 -18.23
CA ILE A 22 13.86 21.38 -17.21
C ILE A 22 14.90 22.30 -17.85
N LYS A 23 15.59 21.83 -18.90
CA LYS A 23 16.54 22.68 -19.65
C LYS A 23 15.88 23.95 -20.18
N LYS A 24 14.72 23.82 -20.82
CA LYS A 24 13.97 24.96 -21.35
C LYS A 24 13.57 25.94 -20.26
N ALA A 25 13.20 25.45 -19.07
CA ALA A 25 12.88 26.30 -17.93
C ALA A 25 14.12 27.03 -17.38
N GLN A 26 15.29 26.38 -17.38
CA GLN A 26 16.57 27.04 -17.04
C GLN A 26 16.95 28.12 -18.07
N GLU A 27 16.85 27.83 -19.37
CA GLU A 27 17.15 28.78 -20.45
C GLU A 27 16.24 30.01 -20.40
N LYS A 28 14.99 29.85 -19.94
CA LYS A 28 14.03 30.93 -19.71
C LYS A 28 14.19 31.64 -18.35
N GLY A 29 15.09 31.18 -17.48
CA GLY A 29 15.28 31.73 -16.14
C GLY A 29 14.12 31.49 -15.16
N ILE A 30 13.21 30.57 -15.48
CA ILE A 30 12.05 30.24 -14.61
C ILE A 30 12.51 29.46 -13.38
N ILE A 31 13.47 28.55 -13.62
CA ILE A 31 14.16 27.81 -12.56
C ILE A 31 15.67 28.00 -12.68
N GLN A 32 16.35 27.96 -11.54
CA GLN A 32 17.80 27.92 -11.44
C GLN A 32 18.19 26.65 -10.70
N ILE A 33 19.15 25.90 -11.21
CA ILE A 33 19.67 24.69 -10.55
C ILE A 33 21.17 24.87 -10.38
N ASN A 34 21.64 24.89 -9.13
CA ASN A 34 23.04 25.00 -8.76
C ASN A 34 23.48 23.71 -8.07
N ILE A 35 24.63 23.18 -8.45
CA ILE A 35 25.20 21.96 -7.89
C ILE A 35 26.44 22.33 -7.11
N HIS A 36 26.54 21.89 -5.86
CA HIS A 36 27.63 22.24 -4.95
C HIS A 36 28.32 20.96 -4.47
N ASP A 37 29.64 20.88 -4.67
CA ASP A 37 30.44 19.77 -4.15
C ASP A 37 30.72 19.99 -2.66
N ILE A 38 30.17 19.15 -1.79
CA ILE A 38 30.35 19.23 -0.34
C ILE A 38 31.84 19.18 0.04
N ARG A 39 32.67 18.55 -0.80
CA ARG A 39 34.13 18.48 -0.59
C ARG A 39 34.82 19.83 -0.62
N GLU A 40 34.21 20.87 -1.19
CA GLU A 40 34.76 22.23 -1.20
C GLU A 40 34.70 22.90 0.18
N PHE A 41 33.88 22.37 1.09
CA PHE A 41 33.68 22.88 2.44
C PHE A 41 34.46 22.10 3.51
N ALA A 42 35.21 21.07 3.10
CA ALA A 42 36.10 20.32 3.98
C ALA A 42 37.39 21.11 4.24
N GLU A 43 37.85 21.10 5.50
CA GLU A 43 39.04 21.87 5.93
C GLU A 43 40.36 21.14 5.67
N ASP A 44 40.32 19.81 5.54
CA ASP A 44 41.52 19.00 5.37
C ASP A 44 41.97 18.94 3.91
N LYS A 45 43.28 18.73 3.71
CA LYS A 45 43.90 18.63 2.38
C LYS A 45 43.30 17.51 1.51
N HIS A 46 42.75 16.47 2.12
CA HIS A 46 42.14 15.33 1.41
C HIS A 46 40.66 15.55 1.09
N LYS A 47 40.08 16.70 1.49
CA LYS A 47 38.68 17.05 1.32
C LYS A 47 37.73 15.98 1.86
N THR A 48 37.98 15.56 3.10
CA THR A 48 37.30 14.45 3.74
C THR A 48 35.90 14.87 4.19
N VAL A 49 34.89 14.12 3.75
CA VAL A 49 33.45 14.42 3.95
C VAL A 49 32.73 13.32 4.70
N ASP A 50 33.45 12.28 5.12
CA ASP A 50 32.92 11.13 5.85
C ASP A 50 33.93 10.63 6.89
N ASP A 51 33.43 9.93 7.90
CA ASP A 51 34.24 9.29 8.95
C ASP A 51 33.52 8.03 9.48
N LYS A 52 34.22 7.25 10.31
CA LYS A 52 33.67 6.04 10.93
C LYS A 52 32.55 6.40 11.91
N PRO A 53 31.46 5.60 11.96
CA PRO A 53 30.40 5.81 12.93
C PRO A 53 30.88 5.56 14.37
N TYR A 54 30.43 6.41 15.30
CA TYR A 54 30.51 6.11 16.73
C TYR A 54 29.65 4.87 17.05
N GLY A 55 30.09 4.04 18.01
CA GLY A 55 29.41 2.78 18.37
C GLY A 55 29.83 1.56 17.54
N GLY A 56 30.71 1.75 16.55
CA GLY A 56 31.12 0.68 15.63
C GLY A 56 30.11 0.45 14.51
N GLY A 57 30.30 -0.63 13.74
CA GLY A 57 29.54 -0.92 12.52
C GLY A 57 30.39 -0.86 11.27
N SER A 58 29.83 -1.33 10.16
CA SER A 58 30.41 -1.20 8.82
C SER A 58 30.03 0.13 8.19
N GLY A 59 30.85 0.62 7.25
CA GLY A 59 30.54 1.81 6.46
C GLY A 59 31.09 3.11 7.04
N MET A 60 30.66 4.23 6.46
CA MET A 60 31.07 5.59 6.81
C MET A 60 29.83 6.47 6.96
N VAL A 61 29.93 7.56 7.71
CA VAL A 61 28.87 8.55 7.92
C VAL A 61 29.37 9.90 7.47
N MET A 62 28.54 10.67 6.75
CA MET A 62 28.93 12.01 6.30
C MET A 62 29.15 12.95 7.48
N LYS A 63 30.30 13.64 7.47
CA LYS A 63 30.74 14.53 8.54
C LYS A 63 29.84 15.76 8.64
N PRO A 64 29.53 16.22 9.87
CA PRO A 64 28.67 17.37 10.07
C PRO A 64 29.31 18.68 9.63
N GLU A 65 30.61 18.89 9.86
CA GLU A 65 31.25 20.19 9.61
C GLU A 65 31.23 20.64 8.14
N PRO A 66 31.70 19.83 7.15
CA PRO A 66 31.65 20.25 5.75
C PRO A 66 30.22 20.39 5.24
N LEU A 67 29.30 19.55 5.71
CA LEU A 67 27.91 19.58 5.27
C LEU A 67 27.14 20.77 5.83
N GLY A 68 27.29 21.07 7.12
CA GLY A 68 26.67 22.25 7.74
C GLY A 68 27.13 23.54 7.07
N LYS A 69 28.44 23.67 6.83
CA LYS A 69 29.01 24.82 6.08
C LYS A 69 28.47 24.92 4.66
N ALA A 70 28.34 23.79 3.96
CA ALA A 70 27.76 23.77 2.62
C ALA A 70 26.31 24.29 2.63
N ILE A 71 25.47 23.83 3.57
CA ILE A 71 24.09 24.29 3.73
C ILE A 71 24.02 25.79 4.03
N GLU A 72 24.81 26.26 5.00
CA GLU A 72 24.86 27.67 5.39
C GLU A 72 25.28 28.58 4.23
N SER A 73 26.28 28.15 3.44
CA SER A 73 26.82 28.95 2.34
C SER A 73 25.82 29.22 1.21
N VAL A 74 24.88 28.31 0.98
CA VAL A 74 23.92 28.41 -0.13
C VAL A 74 22.58 28.97 0.31
N ARG A 75 22.27 28.97 1.61
CA ARG A 75 20.99 29.41 2.15
C ARG A 75 20.81 30.91 1.99
N LEU A 76 19.73 31.32 1.33
CA LEU A 76 19.42 32.73 1.13
C LEU A 76 18.77 33.32 2.38
N SER A 77 19.31 34.43 2.90
CA SER A 77 18.83 35.06 4.14
C SER A 77 17.42 35.65 4.05
N ASN A 78 16.98 36.05 2.85
CA ASN A 78 15.71 36.75 2.63
C ASN A 78 14.73 35.94 1.75
N ALA A 79 14.92 34.63 1.62
CA ALA A 79 14.05 33.78 0.81
C ALA A 79 13.36 32.73 1.66
N ARG A 80 12.12 32.38 1.27
CA ARG A 80 11.43 31.22 1.83
C ARG A 80 12.13 29.94 1.33
N SER A 81 13.10 29.49 2.12
CA SER A 81 13.98 28.35 1.81
C SER A 81 13.53 27.07 2.50
N LEU A 82 13.70 25.94 1.82
CA LEU A 82 13.42 24.60 2.34
C LEU A 82 14.66 23.71 2.22
N VAL A 83 15.16 23.17 3.32
CA VAL A 83 16.25 22.19 3.34
C VAL A 83 15.68 20.78 3.43
N ILE A 84 15.94 19.98 2.41
CA ILE A 84 15.49 18.59 2.29
C ILE A 84 16.69 17.66 2.44
N LEU A 85 16.57 16.65 3.30
CA LEU A 85 17.45 15.48 3.28
C LEU A 85 16.79 14.34 2.50
N THR A 86 17.49 13.80 1.52
CA THR A 86 17.06 12.58 0.82
C THR A 86 17.47 11.35 1.61
N THR A 87 16.50 10.58 2.10
CA THR A 87 16.72 9.43 2.99
C THR A 87 15.53 8.47 2.93
N PRO A 88 15.75 7.13 2.97
CA PRO A 88 14.66 6.16 3.03
C PRO A 88 13.83 6.26 4.31
N GLN A 89 14.32 6.94 5.36
CA GLN A 89 13.60 7.19 6.61
C GLN A 89 12.56 8.33 6.50
N GLY A 90 12.68 9.14 5.45
CA GLY A 90 11.84 10.32 5.25
C GLY A 90 10.41 9.97 4.88
N GLU A 91 9.53 10.98 4.90
CA GLU A 91 8.18 10.79 4.40
C GLU A 91 8.21 10.48 2.90
N ARG A 92 7.26 9.67 2.45
CA ARG A 92 7.20 9.25 1.04
C ARG A 92 6.80 10.42 0.14
N PHE A 93 7.67 10.77 -0.80
CA PHE A 93 7.45 11.81 -1.79
C PHE A 93 6.20 11.52 -2.62
N SER A 94 5.38 12.55 -2.84
CA SER A 94 4.11 12.45 -3.56
C SER A 94 3.84 13.72 -4.36
N ASP A 95 2.92 13.63 -5.30
CA ASP A 95 2.46 14.77 -6.11
C ASP A 95 1.97 15.94 -5.24
N THR A 96 1.28 15.64 -4.13
CA THR A 96 0.83 16.65 -3.15
C THR A 96 2.01 17.36 -2.49
N ILE A 97 3.05 16.62 -2.08
CA ILE A 97 4.25 17.21 -1.47
C ILE A 97 5.01 18.05 -2.51
N ALA A 98 5.13 17.56 -3.75
CA ALA A 98 5.78 18.32 -4.82
C ALA A 98 5.07 19.67 -5.09
N ASN A 99 3.75 19.68 -5.11
CA ASN A 99 2.94 20.89 -5.24
C ASN A 99 3.02 21.80 -4.00
N GLN A 100 3.29 21.27 -2.81
CA GLN A 100 3.58 22.11 -1.65
C GLN A 100 4.95 22.78 -1.79
N PHE A 101 5.96 22.01 -2.21
CA PHE A 101 7.32 22.48 -2.40
C PHE A 101 7.44 23.55 -3.50
N SER A 102 6.56 23.53 -4.50
CA SER A 102 6.54 24.55 -5.55
C SER A 102 6.22 25.98 -5.05
N ASN A 103 5.76 26.12 -3.80
CA ASN A 103 5.51 27.42 -3.16
C ASN A 103 6.74 28.03 -2.46
N TYR A 104 7.88 27.33 -2.44
CA TYR A 104 9.13 27.85 -1.89
C TYR A 104 9.93 28.59 -2.95
N GLU A 105 10.70 29.60 -2.53
CA GLU A 105 11.55 30.36 -3.44
C GLU A 105 12.87 29.63 -3.71
N GLN A 106 13.37 28.93 -2.67
CA GLN A 106 14.58 28.12 -2.70
C GLN A 106 14.33 26.73 -2.10
N ILE A 107 14.86 25.70 -2.74
CA ILE A 107 14.94 24.35 -2.19
C ILE A 107 16.40 23.90 -2.19
N ILE A 108 16.92 23.55 -1.02
CA ILE A 108 18.26 23.01 -0.82
C ILE A 108 18.11 21.50 -0.60
N ILE A 109 18.74 20.68 -1.45
CA ILE A 109 18.61 19.23 -1.41
C ILE A 109 19.94 18.62 -1.00
N VAL A 110 19.99 17.98 0.16
CA VAL A 110 21.13 17.22 0.67
C VAL A 110 21.05 15.78 0.15
N CYS A 111 22.04 15.40 -0.66
CA CYS A 111 22.19 14.04 -1.15
C CYS A 111 22.97 13.19 -0.16
N GLY A 112 22.27 12.40 0.66
CA GLY A 112 22.90 11.46 1.58
C GLY A 112 23.70 10.38 0.84
N ARG A 113 24.81 9.94 1.44
CA ARG A 113 25.70 8.87 0.94
C ARG A 113 26.16 7.99 2.09
N TYR A 114 26.79 6.87 1.74
CA TYR A 114 27.31 5.89 2.69
C TYR A 114 26.19 5.33 3.59
N GLU A 115 26.39 5.21 4.90
CA GLU A 115 25.33 4.83 5.86
C GLU A 115 24.33 5.98 6.12
N GLY A 116 24.69 7.21 5.72
CA GLY A 116 23.85 8.38 5.88
C GLY A 116 24.63 9.60 6.35
N VAL A 117 23.88 10.53 6.94
CA VAL A 117 24.37 11.81 7.44
C VAL A 117 24.36 11.78 8.97
N ASP A 118 25.33 12.44 9.59
CA ASP A 118 25.33 12.64 11.04
C ASP A 118 23.99 13.23 11.54
N GLU A 119 23.41 12.62 12.57
CA GLU A 119 22.08 12.95 13.10
C GLU A 119 21.94 14.43 13.47
N ARG A 120 23.03 15.07 13.94
CA ARG A 120 23.01 16.49 14.33
C ARG A 120 22.75 17.42 13.15
N ILE A 121 23.08 17.00 11.92
CA ILE A 121 22.74 17.78 10.73
C ILE A 121 21.23 17.74 10.48
N ARG A 122 20.60 16.60 10.72
CA ARG A 122 19.14 16.46 10.61
C ARG A 122 18.45 17.41 11.58
N GLU A 123 18.89 17.40 12.84
CA GLU A 123 18.30 18.23 13.90
C GLU A 123 18.51 19.74 13.69
N LEU A 124 19.69 20.16 13.21
CA LEU A 124 20.06 21.57 13.13
C LEU A 124 19.63 22.25 11.83
N TYR A 125 19.64 21.53 10.71
CA TYR A 125 19.54 22.16 9.38
C TYR A 125 18.40 21.65 8.52
N VAL A 126 17.90 20.43 8.73
CA VAL A 126 16.93 19.79 7.82
C VAL A 126 15.51 20.16 8.22
N ASP A 127 14.75 20.73 7.29
CA ASP A 127 13.34 21.05 7.50
C ASP A 127 12.43 19.84 7.23
N ARG A 128 12.81 19.00 6.24
CA ARG A 128 12.03 17.85 5.78
C ARG A 128 12.95 16.71 5.35
N GLU A 129 12.55 15.48 5.67
CA GLU A 129 13.20 14.27 5.16
C GLU A 129 12.32 13.60 4.13
N ILE A 130 12.88 13.26 2.96
CA ILE A 130 12.12 12.76 1.82
C ILE A 130 12.66 11.43 1.32
N SER A 131 11.78 10.44 1.27
CA SER A 131 11.99 9.15 0.63
C SER A 131 11.27 9.09 -0.72
N ILE A 132 11.92 8.59 -1.77
CA ILE A 132 11.27 8.37 -3.08
C ILE A 132 10.69 6.96 -3.24
N GLY A 133 10.74 6.14 -2.19
CA GLY A 133 10.06 4.85 -2.13
C GLY A 133 10.73 3.87 -1.17
N ASP A 134 10.08 2.72 -0.99
CA ASP A 134 10.44 1.71 0.00
C ASP A 134 11.54 0.77 -0.55
N TYR A 135 12.70 1.36 -0.87
CA TYR A 135 13.90 0.70 -1.38
C TYR A 135 15.15 1.52 -1.03
N VAL A 136 16.32 0.90 -1.10
CA VAL A 136 17.61 1.55 -0.76
C VAL A 136 18.40 1.84 -2.03
N LEU A 137 18.90 3.08 -2.15
CA LEU A 137 19.80 3.52 -3.22
C LEU A 137 21.20 3.79 -2.65
N SER A 138 22.21 3.80 -3.52
CA SER A 138 23.59 4.11 -3.14
C SER A 138 23.84 5.59 -2.80
N GLY A 139 22.86 6.46 -3.04
CA GLY A 139 22.96 7.89 -2.80
C GLY A 139 21.69 8.67 -3.15
N GLY A 140 21.61 9.87 -2.61
CA GLY A 140 20.48 10.78 -2.75
C GLY A 140 20.33 11.47 -4.11
N GLU A 141 21.30 11.37 -5.02
CA GLU A 141 21.31 12.15 -6.26
C GLU A 141 20.13 11.79 -7.19
N TYR A 142 19.73 10.52 -7.23
CA TYR A 142 18.53 10.10 -7.96
C TYR A 142 17.26 10.72 -7.38
N ALA A 143 17.16 10.78 -6.04
CA ALA A 143 16.03 11.40 -5.37
C ALA A 143 16.00 12.91 -5.62
N ALA A 144 17.16 13.57 -5.63
CA ALA A 144 17.26 14.98 -6.01
C ALA A 144 16.74 15.24 -7.43
N CYS A 145 17.11 14.40 -8.42
CA CYS A 145 16.56 14.51 -9.78
C CYS A 145 15.03 14.38 -9.79
N VAL A 146 14.48 13.38 -9.10
CA VAL A 146 13.03 13.15 -9.02
C VAL A 146 12.31 14.34 -8.38
N ILE A 147 12.85 14.89 -7.29
CA ILE A 147 12.28 16.05 -6.59
C ILE A 147 12.31 17.27 -7.51
N VAL A 148 13.46 17.60 -8.10
CA VAL A 148 13.60 18.77 -8.99
C VAL A 148 12.66 18.68 -10.17
N ASP A 149 12.61 17.53 -10.86
CA ASP A 149 11.73 17.35 -12.02
C ASP A 149 10.25 17.52 -11.62
N THR A 150 9.81 16.80 -10.59
CA THR A 150 8.40 16.79 -10.16
C THR A 150 7.94 18.15 -9.65
N VAL A 151 8.75 18.82 -8.82
CA VAL A 151 8.43 20.16 -8.29
C VAL A 151 8.39 21.19 -9.42
N SER A 152 9.35 21.12 -10.35
CA SER A 152 9.43 22.08 -11.46
C SER A 152 8.18 22.09 -12.34
N ARG A 153 7.51 20.94 -12.52
CA ARG A 153 6.27 20.84 -13.31
C ARG A 153 5.13 21.69 -12.76
N PHE A 154 5.15 22.03 -11.47
CA PHE A 154 4.14 22.90 -10.83
C PHE A 154 4.45 24.39 -10.93
N ILE A 155 5.63 24.76 -11.42
CA ILE A 155 6.04 26.17 -11.52
C ILE A 155 5.47 26.76 -12.82
N PRO A 156 4.70 27.87 -12.75
CA PRO A 156 4.16 28.52 -13.93
C PRO A 156 5.24 28.81 -14.99
N GLY A 157 4.92 28.52 -16.25
CA GLY A 157 5.83 28.69 -17.39
C GLY A 157 6.79 27.53 -17.68
N VAL A 158 6.94 26.54 -16.79
CA VAL A 158 7.78 25.35 -17.04
C VAL A 158 7.14 24.43 -18.09
N LEU A 159 5.86 24.12 -17.91
CA LEU A 159 5.09 23.37 -18.91
C LEU A 159 4.42 24.32 -19.91
N GLY A 160 4.26 23.85 -21.15
CA GLY A 160 3.61 24.65 -22.20
C GLY A 160 2.10 24.80 -22.02
N ASN A 161 1.47 23.93 -21.22
CA ASN A 161 0.05 24.00 -20.86
C ASN A 161 -0.07 24.03 -19.34
N GLU A 162 -0.56 25.13 -18.79
CA GLU A 162 -0.71 25.34 -17.35
C GLU A 162 -1.74 24.39 -16.71
N ALA A 163 -2.68 23.86 -17.49
CA ALA A 163 -3.65 22.88 -17.01
C ALA A 163 -3.07 21.46 -16.89
N SER A 164 -1.95 21.15 -17.56
CA SER A 164 -1.42 19.78 -17.62
C SER A 164 -1.14 19.15 -16.26
N PRO A 165 -0.48 19.82 -15.29
CA PRO A 165 -0.27 19.24 -13.96
C PRO A 165 -1.57 18.92 -13.22
N TYR A 166 -2.68 19.59 -13.56
CA TYR A 166 -3.95 19.45 -12.86
C TYR A 166 -4.82 18.30 -13.39
N HIS A 167 -4.47 17.73 -14.55
CA HIS A 167 -5.19 16.59 -15.15
C HIS A 167 -4.37 15.29 -15.20
N ASP A 168 -3.13 15.31 -14.68
CA ASP A 168 -2.25 14.14 -14.63
C ASP A 168 -2.73 13.07 -13.63
N SER A 169 -2.09 11.90 -13.70
CA SER A 169 -2.26 10.86 -12.68
C SER A 169 -2.02 11.39 -11.26
N PHE A 170 -2.71 10.78 -10.29
CA PHE A 170 -2.74 11.11 -8.86
C PHE A 170 -3.51 12.38 -8.49
N ARG A 171 -3.85 13.23 -9.47
CA ARG A 171 -4.79 14.33 -9.25
C ARG A 171 -6.18 13.75 -8.99
N GLU A 172 -6.87 14.34 -8.01
CA GLU A 172 -8.16 13.85 -7.51
C GLU A 172 -8.18 12.37 -7.08
N GLY A 173 -7.02 11.77 -6.77
CA GLY A 173 -6.94 10.36 -6.38
C GLY A 173 -7.17 9.36 -7.53
N LEU A 174 -6.98 9.75 -8.79
CA LEU A 174 -7.16 8.86 -9.94
C LEU A 174 -5.92 8.78 -10.84
N LEU A 175 -5.76 7.66 -11.54
CA LEU A 175 -4.81 7.53 -12.63
C LEU A 175 -5.36 8.14 -13.92
N GLU A 176 -4.48 8.60 -14.80
CA GLU A 176 -4.89 9.15 -16.09
C GLU A 176 -5.54 8.09 -16.99
N TYR A 177 -6.46 8.53 -17.83
CA TYR A 177 -7.12 7.71 -18.85
C TYR A 177 -6.13 7.25 -19.94
N PRO A 178 -6.46 6.21 -20.72
CA PRO A 178 -5.61 5.76 -21.82
C PRO A 178 -5.53 6.82 -22.94
N GLN A 179 -4.30 7.09 -23.39
CA GLN A 179 -4.01 8.03 -24.47
C GLN A 179 -3.90 7.30 -25.81
N TYR A 180 -4.40 7.94 -26.87
CA TYR A 180 -4.36 7.44 -28.24
C TYR A 180 -3.84 8.54 -29.17
N THR A 181 -3.08 8.14 -30.19
CA THR A 181 -2.62 9.03 -31.25
C THR A 181 -2.70 8.34 -32.60
N ARG A 182 -2.43 9.08 -33.67
CA ARG A 182 -2.44 8.56 -35.04
C ARG A 182 -1.42 7.42 -35.18
N PRO A 183 -1.70 6.39 -36.01
CA PRO A 183 -2.88 6.23 -36.88
C PRO A 183 -4.13 5.69 -36.15
N GLU A 184 -5.32 5.84 -36.77
CA GLU A 184 -6.61 5.38 -36.18
C GLU A 184 -6.65 3.87 -35.90
N SER A 185 -5.99 3.06 -36.73
CA SER A 185 -5.89 1.62 -36.56
C SER A 185 -4.43 1.20 -36.56
N PHE A 186 -4.02 0.48 -35.52
CA PHE A 186 -2.68 -0.08 -35.40
C PHE A 186 -2.76 -1.56 -35.02
N LYS A 187 -2.24 -2.43 -35.89
CA LYS A 187 -2.24 -3.90 -35.71
C LYS A 187 -3.63 -4.46 -35.36
N GLY A 188 -4.67 -4.00 -36.06
CA GLY A 188 -6.05 -4.44 -35.85
C GLY A 188 -6.74 -3.87 -34.60
N LYS A 189 -6.06 -3.02 -33.81
CA LYS A 189 -6.67 -2.28 -32.71
C LYS A 189 -7.01 -0.86 -33.16
N ARG A 190 -8.30 -0.51 -33.12
CA ARG A 190 -8.78 0.85 -33.44
C ARG A 190 -8.79 1.76 -32.21
N VAL A 191 -8.63 3.05 -32.45
CA VAL A 191 -8.95 4.11 -31.49
C VAL A 191 -10.44 4.03 -31.15
N PRO A 192 -10.85 4.19 -29.87
CA PRO A 192 -12.25 4.26 -29.48
C PRO A 192 -13.04 5.29 -30.30
N SER A 193 -14.18 4.89 -30.85
CA SER A 193 -14.98 5.74 -31.76
C SER A 193 -15.42 7.07 -31.13
N VAL A 194 -15.65 7.09 -29.80
CA VAL A 194 -15.97 8.32 -29.05
C VAL A 194 -14.85 9.37 -29.14
N LEU A 195 -13.59 8.97 -29.26
CA LEU A 195 -12.48 9.91 -29.43
C LEU A 195 -12.39 10.49 -30.84
N LEU A 196 -13.14 9.92 -31.79
CA LEU A 196 -13.21 10.36 -33.19
C LEU A 196 -14.49 11.17 -33.46
N SER A 197 -15.43 11.25 -32.52
CA SER A 197 -16.74 11.89 -32.73
C SER A 197 -16.70 13.42 -32.71
N GLY A 198 -15.66 14.02 -32.10
CA GLY A 198 -15.57 15.46 -31.87
C GLY A 198 -16.51 15.98 -30.77
N ASN A 199 -17.31 15.11 -30.13
CA ASN A 199 -18.19 15.51 -29.03
C ASN A 199 -17.39 15.64 -27.73
N HIS A 200 -16.99 16.87 -27.40
CA HIS A 200 -16.18 17.15 -26.21
C HIS A 200 -16.77 16.61 -24.90
N LYS A 201 -18.10 16.63 -24.74
CA LYS A 201 -18.76 16.14 -23.52
C LYS A 201 -18.63 14.62 -23.40
N GLU A 202 -18.94 13.88 -24.47
CA GLU A 202 -18.82 12.41 -24.48
C GLU A 202 -17.37 11.95 -24.31
N ILE A 203 -16.43 12.69 -24.89
CA ILE A 203 -15.00 12.43 -24.73
C ILE A 203 -14.58 12.57 -23.26
N GLU A 204 -15.03 13.63 -22.58
CA GLU A 204 -14.68 13.86 -21.19
C GLU A 204 -15.31 12.82 -20.24
N GLU A 205 -16.58 12.47 -20.46
CA GLU A 205 -17.24 11.39 -19.73
C GLU A 205 -16.54 10.04 -19.93
N TRP A 206 -16.10 9.75 -21.15
CA TRP A 206 -15.35 8.54 -21.46
C TRP A 206 -13.97 8.53 -20.77
N ARG A 207 -13.26 9.66 -20.81
CA ARG A 207 -11.96 9.84 -20.13
C ARG A 207 -12.10 9.60 -18.64
N ARG A 208 -13.09 10.21 -18.00
CA ARG A 208 -13.35 10.04 -16.57
C ARG A 208 -13.64 8.58 -16.21
N LYS A 209 -14.51 7.91 -16.97
CA LYS A 209 -14.82 6.47 -16.75
C LYS A 209 -13.60 5.58 -16.91
N GLU A 210 -12.79 5.78 -17.95
CA GLU A 210 -11.59 4.96 -18.15
C GLU A 210 -10.48 5.26 -17.13
N SER A 211 -10.36 6.50 -16.65
CA SER A 211 -9.51 6.88 -15.52
C SER A 211 -9.88 6.11 -14.25
N ILE A 212 -11.16 6.11 -13.87
CA ILE A 212 -11.68 5.36 -12.71
C ILE A 212 -11.43 3.86 -12.88
N LYS A 213 -11.77 3.31 -14.05
CA LYS A 213 -11.56 1.89 -14.34
C LYS A 213 -10.09 1.49 -14.25
N ARG A 214 -9.18 2.30 -14.79
CA ARG A 214 -7.74 2.04 -14.72
C ARG A 214 -7.22 2.13 -13.30
N THR A 215 -7.72 3.09 -12.51
CA THR A 215 -7.43 3.22 -11.08
C THR A 215 -7.89 1.97 -10.33
N PHE A 216 -9.15 1.56 -10.50
CA PHE A 216 -9.70 0.33 -9.92
C PHE A 216 -8.88 -0.94 -10.24
N LEU A 217 -8.38 -1.05 -11.47
CA LEU A 217 -7.64 -2.24 -11.91
C LEU A 217 -6.17 -2.24 -11.46
N LYS A 218 -5.53 -1.07 -11.31
CA LYS A 218 -4.08 -0.97 -11.10
C LYS A 218 -3.67 -0.41 -9.74
N ARG A 219 -4.41 0.55 -9.22
CA ARG A 219 -4.16 1.29 -7.98
C ARG A 219 -5.47 1.55 -7.22
N PRO A 220 -6.22 0.49 -6.87
CA PRO A 220 -7.50 0.61 -6.18
C PRO A 220 -7.40 1.37 -4.85
N ASP A 221 -6.23 1.34 -4.20
CA ASP A 221 -5.90 2.13 -3.01
C ASP A 221 -6.07 3.65 -3.19
N LEU A 222 -5.96 4.16 -4.43
CA LEU A 222 -6.15 5.59 -4.69
C LEU A 222 -7.63 6.01 -4.66
N LEU A 223 -8.56 5.07 -4.89
CA LEU A 223 -10.00 5.35 -4.90
C LEU A 223 -10.51 5.83 -3.54
N ASP A 224 -9.85 5.46 -2.45
CA ASP A 224 -10.21 5.90 -1.09
C ASP A 224 -10.03 7.42 -0.90
N ARG A 225 -9.17 8.03 -1.71
CA ARG A 225 -8.92 9.49 -1.70
C ARG A 225 -9.69 10.22 -2.81
N ALA A 226 -10.29 9.48 -3.74
CA ALA A 226 -10.94 10.07 -4.90
C ALA A 226 -12.32 10.63 -4.53
N ASN A 227 -12.60 11.86 -4.97
CA ASN A 227 -13.93 12.45 -4.82
C ASN A 227 -14.84 11.92 -5.92
N LEU A 228 -15.63 10.89 -5.60
CA LEU A 228 -16.47 10.18 -6.57
C LEU A 228 -17.95 10.52 -6.38
N THR A 229 -18.63 10.74 -7.49
CA THR A 229 -20.08 10.88 -7.54
C THR A 229 -20.78 9.54 -7.32
N ILE A 230 -22.08 9.60 -7.04
CA ILE A 230 -22.91 8.39 -6.85
C ILE A 230 -22.88 7.48 -8.09
N GLU A 231 -22.87 8.06 -9.29
CA GLU A 231 -22.83 7.31 -10.55
C GLU A 231 -21.49 6.59 -10.75
N GLU A 232 -20.39 7.24 -10.40
CA GLU A 232 -19.04 6.66 -10.47
C GLU A 232 -18.86 5.52 -9.46
N ILE A 233 -19.43 5.66 -8.25
CA ILE A 233 -19.45 4.58 -7.27
C ILE A 233 -20.23 3.38 -7.81
N ARG A 234 -21.40 3.60 -8.45
CA ARG A 234 -22.17 2.52 -9.09
C ARG A 234 -21.36 1.83 -10.20
N PHE A 235 -20.67 2.60 -11.02
CA PHE A 235 -19.78 2.08 -12.05
C PHE A 235 -18.65 1.21 -11.46
N ILE A 236 -18.04 1.60 -10.35
CA ILE A 236 -17.05 0.76 -9.64
C ILE A 236 -17.69 -0.55 -9.15
N GLN A 237 -18.93 -0.54 -8.66
CA GLN A 237 -19.61 -1.78 -8.26
C GLN A 237 -19.86 -2.71 -9.46
N GLU A 238 -20.14 -2.18 -10.64
CA GLU A 238 -20.21 -2.97 -11.87
C GLU A 238 -18.84 -3.56 -12.24
N LEU A 239 -17.77 -2.77 -12.13
CA LEU A 239 -16.41 -3.24 -12.34
C LEU A 239 -16.02 -4.36 -11.36
N LYS A 240 -16.42 -4.27 -10.08
CA LYS A 240 -16.21 -5.33 -9.07
C LYS A 240 -16.90 -6.63 -9.46
N LYS A 241 -18.11 -6.57 -10.01
CA LYS A 241 -18.84 -7.76 -10.52
C LYS A 241 -18.13 -8.40 -11.72
N GLN A 242 -17.56 -7.58 -12.60
CA GLN A 242 -16.84 -8.05 -13.80
C GLN A 242 -15.42 -8.56 -13.49
N ASN A 243 -14.82 -8.10 -12.39
CA ASN A 243 -13.44 -8.39 -12.01
C ASN A 243 -13.39 -8.99 -10.59
N PRO A 244 -13.85 -10.24 -10.41
CA PRO A 244 -13.85 -10.89 -9.10
C PRO A 244 -12.43 -10.94 -8.50
N PRO A 245 -12.30 -11.12 -7.17
CA PRO A 245 -10.99 -11.21 -6.53
C PRO A 245 -10.11 -12.31 -7.14
N PRO A 246 -8.82 -12.03 -7.40
CA PRO A 246 -7.92 -12.98 -8.06
C PRO A 246 -7.45 -14.11 -7.14
N PHE A 247 -7.70 -14.01 -5.83
CA PHE A 247 -7.20 -14.93 -4.82
C PHE A 247 -8.17 -16.06 -4.47
N ARG A 248 -7.63 -17.08 -3.79
CA ARG A 248 -8.34 -18.30 -3.39
C ARG A 248 -8.30 -18.48 -1.89
N VAL A 249 -9.08 -17.68 -1.17
CA VAL A 249 -9.03 -17.64 0.29
C VAL A 249 -10.26 -18.26 0.90
N TYR A 250 -10.05 -19.08 1.92
CA TYR A 250 -11.05 -19.70 2.77
C TYR A 250 -10.81 -19.29 4.22
N VAL A 251 -11.87 -19.36 5.01
CA VAL A 251 -11.82 -19.08 6.44
C VAL A 251 -12.32 -20.29 7.22
N ALA A 252 -11.74 -20.58 8.37
CA ALA A 252 -12.30 -21.53 9.34
C ALA A 252 -12.45 -20.89 10.71
N LEU A 253 -13.65 -20.99 11.30
CA LEU A 253 -13.89 -20.73 12.71
C LEU A 253 -13.78 -22.05 13.47
N VAL A 254 -12.76 -22.15 14.31
CA VAL A 254 -12.38 -23.40 14.98
C VAL A 254 -12.90 -23.38 16.41
N HIS A 255 -13.81 -24.31 16.71
CA HIS A 255 -14.34 -24.55 18.06
C HIS A 255 -13.61 -25.67 18.80
N TYR A 256 -12.86 -26.51 18.08
CA TYR A 256 -11.97 -27.52 18.62
C TYR A 256 -10.87 -27.87 17.59
N PRO A 257 -9.61 -28.06 18.00
CA PRO A 257 -9.10 -27.92 19.37
C PRO A 257 -8.68 -26.47 19.67
N VAL A 258 -9.26 -25.89 20.73
CA VAL A 258 -8.94 -24.53 21.20
C VAL A 258 -8.62 -24.52 22.70
N TYR A 259 -7.98 -23.47 23.18
CA TYR A 259 -7.67 -23.30 24.59
C TYR A 259 -8.80 -22.61 25.37
N ASN A 260 -8.88 -22.93 26.66
CA ASN A 260 -9.57 -22.10 27.65
C ASN A 260 -8.58 -21.21 28.43
N LYS A 261 -9.09 -20.46 29.42
CA LYS A 261 -8.29 -19.60 30.32
C LYS A 261 -7.15 -20.34 31.02
N GLN A 262 -7.30 -21.65 31.24
CA GLN A 262 -6.34 -22.51 31.90
C GLN A 262 -5.45 -23.28 30.91
N PHE A 263 -5.45 -22.91 29.63
CA PHE A 263 -4.68 -23.57 28.56
C PHE A 263 -4.94 -25.07 28.42
N LYS A 264 -6.15 -25.53 28.80
CA LYS A 264 -6.63 -26.87 28.49
C LYS A 264 -7.30 -26.86 27.12
N ILE A 265 -7.07 -27.92 26.35
CA ILE A 265 -7.73 -28.11 25.05
C ILE A 265 -9.20 -28.48 25.33
N ILE A 266 -10.12 -27.66 24.81
CA ILE A 266 -11.56 -27.83 24.99
C ILE A 266 -12.31 -27.62 23.66
N SER A 267 -13.59 -28.00 23.64
CA SER A 267 -14.55 -27.50 22.66
C SER A 267 -15.26 -26.29 23.24
N THR A 268 -15.46 -25.25 22.44
CA THR A 268 -16.31 -24.10 22.78
C THR A 268 -17.65 -24.20 22.06
N ALA A 269 -18.65 -23.42 22.46
CA ALA A 269 -19.88 -23.26 21.69
C ALA A 269 -19.74 -22.11 20.68
N PHE A 270 -20.47 -22.19 19.56
CA PHE A 270 -20.57 -21.07 18.62
C PHE A 270 -21.70 -20.13 19.00
N THR A 271 -21.58 -18.87 18.58
CA THR A 271 -22.70 -17.93 18.64
C THR A 271 -23.26 -17.70 17.25
N ASN A 272 -24.55 -17.42 17.16
CA ASN A 272 -25.17 -17.06 15.89
C ASN A 272 -24.49 -15.83 15.23
N LEU A 273 -24.03 -14.88 16.06
CA LEU A 273 -23.31 -13.69 15.59
C LEU A 273 -22.00 -14.03 14.90
N ASP A 274 -21.25 -15.03 15.38
CA ASP A 274 -19.99 -15.42 14.75
C ASP A 274 -20.20 -15.93 13.32
N ILE A 275 -21.25 -16.73 13.10
CA ILE A 275 -21.61 -17.22 11.76
C ILE A 275 -21.96 -16.03 10.85
N HIS A 276 -22.87 -15.16 11.30
CA HIS A 276 -23.35 -14.05 10.49
C HIS A 276 -22.26 -13.04 10.15
N ASP A 277 -21.49 -12.59 11.13
CA ASP A 277 -20.53 -11.50 10.96
C ASP A 277 -19.35 -11.96 10.10
N ILE A 278 -18.81 -13.16 10.35
CA ILE A 278 -17.69 -13.71 9.56
C ILE A 278 -18.15 -14.05 8.14
N ALA A 279 -19.34 -14.63 7.95
CA ALA A 279 -19.85 -14.91 6.60
C ALA A 279 -20.05 -13.63 5.79
N ARG A 280 -20.56 -12.56 6.41
CA ARG A 280 -20.77 -11.27 5.75
C ARG A 280 -19.47 -10.58 5.43
N ALA A 281 -18.52 -10.53 6.37
CA ALA A 281 -17.18 -10.03 6.11
C ALA A 281 -16.52 -10.84 4.98
N GLY A 282 -16.61 -12.17 5.04
CA GLY A 282 -16.14 -13.07 4.01
C GLY A 282 -16.74 -12.75 2.64
N ARG A 283 -18.05 -12.52 2.55
CA ARG A 283 -18.71 -12.15 1.28
C ARG A 283 -18.26 -10.79 0.76
N THR A 284 -18.04 -9.81 1.65
CA THR A 284 -17.54 -8.47 1.32
C THR A 284 -16.15 -8.53 0.70
N TYR A 285 -15.24 -9.30 1.30
CA TYR A 285 -13.86 -9.45 0.81
C TYR A 285 -13.69 -10.58 -0.21
N GLY A 286 -14.76 -11.30 -0.54
CA GLY A 286 -14.79 -12.32 -1.59
C GLY A 286 -13.99 -13.59 -1.30
N ILE A 287 -14.03 -14.07 -0.06
CA ILE A 287 -13.57 -15.43 0.25
C ILE A 287 -14.43 -16.48 -0.49
N ARG A 288 -13.85 -17.64 -0.77
CA ARG A 288 -14.50 -18.74 -1.48
C ARG A 288 -15.36 -19.64 -0.60
N GLY A 289 -15.11 -19.65 0.71
CA GLY A 289 -15.89 -20.44 1.66
C GLY A 289 -15.48 -20.18 3.10
N PHE A 290 -16.41 -20.48 4.00
CA PHE A 290 -16.27 -20.32 5.44
C PHE A 290 -16.64 -21.62 6.14
N PHE A 291 -15.67 -22.27 6.79
CA PHE A 291 -15.86 -23.51 7.52
C PHE A 291 -16.13 -23.24 9.00
N LEU A 292 -17.26 -23.73 9.51
CA LEU A 292 -17.50 -23.84 10.94
C LEU A 292 -17.05 -25.24 11.39
N VAL A 293 -15.93 -25.29 12.11
CA VAL A 293 -15.29 -26.54 12.54
C VAL A 293 -15.72 -26.84 13.97
N HIS A 294 -16.57 -27.84 14.15
CA HIS A 294 -17.14 -28.18 15.45
C HIS A 294 -17.35 -29.70 15.59
N PRO A 295 -16.81 -30.36 16.64
CA PRO A 295 -16.87 -31.83 16.77
C PRO A 295 -18.19 -32.35 17.38
N VAL A 296 -18.88 -31.53 18.17
CA VAL A 296 -20.18 -31.86 18.79
C VAL A 296 -21.32 -31.79 17.78
N LEU A 297 -22.15 -32.84 17.71
CA LEU A 297 -23.25 -32.97 16.74
C LEU A 297 -24.37 -31.96 16.99
N GLU A 298 -24.78 -31.78 18.24
CA GLU A 298 -25.86 -30.90 18.67
C GLU A 298 -25.60 -29.45 18.25
N GLN A 299 -24.34 -29.02 18.36
CA GLN A 299 -23.91 -27.69 17.90
C GLN A 299 -23.99 -27.59 16.37
N ARG A 300 -23.57 -28.62 15.63
CA ARG A 300 -23.72 -28.62 14.17
C ARG A 300 -25.19 -28.61 13.75
N GLU A 301 -26.07 -29.34 14.42
CA GLU A 301 -27.52 -29.32 14.12
C GLU A 301 -28.14 -27.95 14.39
N LEU A 302 -27.76 -27.27 15.49
CA LEU A 302 -28.16 -25.89 15.73
C LEU A 302 -27.68 -24.95 14.62
N ALA A 303 -26.42 -25.10 14.18
CA ALA A 303 -25.88 -24.31 13.08
C ALA A 303 -26.63 -24.60 11.76
N LYS A 304 -26.99 -25.86 11.47
CA LYS A 304 -27.82 -26.21 10.30
C LYS A 304 -29.17 -25.53 10.34
N GLN A 305 -29.85 -25.50 11.48
CA GLN A 305 -31.13 -24.82 11.63
C GLN A 305 -31.01 -23.31 11.35
N VAL A 306 -29.97 -22.67 11.89
CA VAL A 306 -29.65 -21.26 11.62
C VAL A 306 -29.42 -21.04 10.13
N LEU A 307 -28.57 -21.85 9.50
CA LEU A 307 -28.25 -21.72 8.07
C LEU A 307 -29.51 -21.91 7.23
N TRP A 308 -30.25 -23.00 7.45
CA TRP A 308 -31.49 -23.30 6.74
C TRP A 308 -32.47 -22.14 6.80
N HIS A 309 -32.71 -21.56 7.98
CA HIS A 309 -33.63 -20.43 8.15
C HIS A 309 -33.30 -19.25 7.22
N TRP A 310 -32.01 -18.96 7.02
CA TRP A 310 -31.55 -17.82 6.24
C TRP A 310 -31.23 -18.13 4.77
N THR A 311 -31.06 -19.41 4.40
CA THR A 311 -30.76 -19.81 3.01
C THR A 311 -32.00 -20.29 2.26
N GLU A 312 -32.83 -21.10 2.92
CA GLU A 312 -33.98 -21.81 2.33
C GLU A 312 -35.31 -21.47 3.03
N GLY A 313 -35.25 -21.13 4.32
CA GLY A 313 -36.40 -20.84 5.16
C GLY A 313 -36.90 -19.38 5.06
N PRO A 314 -37.78 -18.96 5.99
CA PRO A 314 -38.45 -17.66 5.92
C PRO A 314 -37.49 -16.47 5.84
N GLY A 315 -36.37 -16.50 6.57
CA GLY A 315 -35.37 -15.41 6.56
C GLY A 315 -34.75 -15.16 5.19
N ALA A 316 -34.70 -16.17 4.33
CA ALA A 316 -34.20 -16.07 2.95
C ALA A 316 -35.06 -15.15 2.07
N LEU A 317 -36.38 -15.13 2.30
CA LEU A 317 -37.34 -14.30 1.56
C LEU A 317 -37.24 -12.82 1.96
N PHE A 318 -36.96 -12.56 3.24
CA PHE A 318 -36.90 -11.19 3.77
C PHE A 318 -35.58 -10.49 3.49
N ASN A 319 -34.44 -11.22 3.39
CA ASN A 319 -33.13 -10.59 3.20
C ASN A 319 -32.21 -11.37 2.24
N PRO A 320 -32.26 -11.09 0.93
CA PRO A 320 -31.46 -11.80 -0.06
C PRO A 320 -29.95 -11.57 0.11
N THR A 321 -29.53 -10.41 0.62
CA THR A 321 -28.10 -10.12 0.83
C THR A 321 -27.49 -10.98 1.93
N ARG A 322 -28.26 -11.28 2.99
CA ARG A 322 -27.82 -12.15 4.08
C ARG A 322 -27.75 -13.61 3.64
N LYS A 323 -28.70 -14.05 2.82
CA LYS A 323 -28.68 -15.36 2.17
C LYS A 323 -27.38 -15.59 1.40
N GLU A 324 -26.97 -14.63 0.58
CA GLU A 324 -25.74 -14.74 -0.22
C GLU A 324 -24.47 -14.87 0.62
N ALA A 325 -24.40 -14.22 1.77
CA ALA A 325 -23.28 -14.39 2.69
C ALA A 325 -23.26 -15.79 3.33
N LEU A 326 -24.41 -16.27 3.81
CA LEU A 326 -24.50 -17.54 4.55
C LEU A 326 -24.34 -18.78 3.66
N LYS A 327 -24.55 -18.66 2.35
CA LYS A 327 -24.17 -19.70 1.38
C LYS A 327 -22.68 -20.06 1.40
N LEU A 328 -21.82 -19.19 1.93
CA LEU A 328 -20.40 -19.49 2.10
C LEU A 328 -20.14 -20.53 3.20
N VAL A 329 -21.08 -20.70 4.14
CA VAL A 329 -20.85 -21.48 5.35
C VAL A 329 -20.95 -22.97 5.07
N LYS A 330 -19.92 -23.72 5.46
CA LYS A 330 -19.86 -25.18 5.45
C LYS A 330 -19.58 -25.69 6.85
N LEU A 331 -20.30 -26.72 7.27
CA LEU A 331 -20.11 -27.35 8.58
C LEU A 331 -19.18 -28.55 8.44
N THR A 332 -18.20 -28.65 9.33
CA THR A 332 -17.25 -29.78 9.37
C THR A 332 -17.03 -30.23 10.81
N THR A 333 -16.67 -31.50 10.97
CA THR A 333 -16.41 -32.14 12.26
C THR A 333 -15.00 -31.84 12.78
N SER A 334 -14.05 -31.60 11.86
CA SER A 334 -12.63 -31.42 12.15
C SER A 334 -11.96 -30.48 11.15
N LEU A 335 -10.78 -29.98 11.52
CA LEU A 335 -9.96 -29.17 10.62
C LEU A 335 -9.49 -29.98 9.40
N ASP A 336 -9.19 -31.27 9.58
CA ASP A 336 -8.77 -32.16 8.50
C ASP A 336 -9.87 -32.35 7.45
N GLU A 337 -11.13 -32.43 7.87
CA GLU A 337 -12.27 -32.46 6.95
C GLU A 337 -12.39 -31.15 6.14
N ALA A 338 -12.19 -30.00 6.78
CA ALA A 338 -12.18 -28.72 6.07
C ALA A 338 -11.03 -28.63 5.04
N LEU A 339 -9.82 -29.08 5.42
CA LEU A 339 -8.67 -29.17 4.52
C LEU A 339 -8.93 -30.11 3.34
N TYR A 340 -9.55 -31.26 3.60
CA TYR A 340 -9.93 -32.23 2.58
C TYR A 340 -10.94 -31.63 1.58
N GLU A 341 -11.99 -30.97 2.07
CA GLU A 341 -13.02 -30.34 1.22
C GLU A 341 -12.45 -29.22 0.34
N ILE A 342 -11.53 -28.40 0.87
CA ILE A 342 -10.82 -27.39 0.07
C ILE A 342 -9.94 -28.07 -0.97
N THR A 343 -9.17 -29.09 -0.58
CA THR A 343 -8.29 -29.83 -1.49
C THR A 343 -9.08 -30.46 -2.65
N LYS A 344 -10.24 -31.04 -2.35
CA LYS A 344 -11.15 -31.60 -3.35
C LYS A 344 -11.72 -30.54 -4.29
N THR A 345 -12.01 -29.34 -3.78
CA THR A 345 -12.55 -28.23 -4.57
C THR A 345 -11.48 -27.56 -5.45
N GLU A 346 -10.27 -27.39 -4.92
CA GLU A 346 -9.20 -26.59 -5.52
C GLU A 346 -8.16 -27.42 -6.27
N GLY A 347 -8.21 -28.76 -6.13
CA GLY A 347 -7.22 -29.69 -6.70
C GLY A 347 -5.85 -29.69 -5.99
N GLN A 348 -5.69 -28.87 -4.95
CA GLN A 348 -4.44 -28.75 -4.18
C GLN A 348 -4.72 -28.35 -2.72
N ARG A 349 -3.86 -28.80 -1.81
CA ARG A 349 -3.99 -28.51 -0.38
C ARG A 349 -3.78 -27.01 -0.12
N PRO A 350 -4.63 -26.35 0.70
CA PRO A 350 -4.42 -24.95 1.02
C PRO A 350 -3.26 -24.74 1.98
N ARG A 351 -2.59 -23.60 1.82
CA ARG A 351 -1.67 -23.04 2.82
C ARG A 351 -2.47 -22.63 4.05
N VAL A 352 -2.10 -23.15 5.20
CA VAL A 352 -2.78 -22.88 6.47
C VAL A 352 -2.16 -21.66 7.13
N VAL A 353 -3.01 -20.68 7.45
CA VAL A 353 -2.62 -19.46 8.16
C VAL A 353 -3.26 -19.49 9.55
N ALA A 354 -2.47 -19.67 10.59
CA ALA A 354 -2.93 -19.56 11.97
C ALA A 354 -2.98 -18.09 12.42
N THR A 355 -3.99 -17.76 13.21
CA THR A 355 -4.13 -16.46 13.88
C THR A 355 -4.14 -16.64 15.40
N ASP A 356 -3.50 -15.72 16.12
CA ASP A 356 -3.49 -15.67 17.58
C ASP A 356 -3.36 -14.20 18.01
N ALA A 357 -3.95 -13.84 19.15
CA ALA A 357 -3.78 -12.50 19.73
C ALA A 357 -2.41 -12.37 20.44
N ARG A 358 -1.80 -13.49 20.81
CA ARG A 358 -0.50 -13.56 21.46
C ARG A 358 0.61 -13.65 20.42
N PRO A 359 1.74 -12.97 20.62
CA PRO A 359 2.92 -13.13 19.78
C PRO A 359 3.38 -14.59 19.71
N GLN A 360 3.71 -15.05 18.51
CA GLN A 360 4.20 -16.40 18.23
C GLN A 360 5.62 -16.35 17.63
N LYS A 361 6.29 -17.50 17.59
CA LYS A 361 7.58 -17.62 16.88
C LYS A 361 7.35 -17.62 15.36
N LYS A 362 8.26 -16.99 14.59
CA LYS A 362 8.25 -16.98 13.11
C LYS A 362 6.96 -16.43 12.48
N MET A 363 6.49 -15.28 12.96
CA MET A 363 5.29 -14.63 12.41
C MET A 363 5.55 -13.97 11.04
N VAL A 364 4.53 -14.01 10.17
CA VAL A 364 4.51 -13.30 8.89
C VAL A 364 3.77 -11.96 9.03
N GLY A 365 4.28 -10.92 8.38
CA GLY A 365 3.61 -9.62 8.31
C GLY A 365 2.40 -9.62 7.36
N TYR A 366 1.45 -8.72 7.59
CA TYR A 366 0.27 -8.59 6.73
C TYR A 366 0.62 -8.32 5.26
N GLN A 367 1.58 -7.41 5.02
CA GLN A 367 1.97 -7.03 3.66
C GLN A 367 2.62 -8.21 2.91
N GLU A 368 3.54 -8.92 3.56
CA GLU A 368 4.18 -10.10 2.98
C GLU A 368 3.15 -11.20 2.65
N LEU A 369 2.22 -11.48 3.57
CA LEU A 369 1.19 -12.49 3.32
C LEU A 369 0.20 -12.04 2.23
N LYS A 370 -0.19 -10.76 2.20
CA LYS A 370 -1.02 -10.17 1.15
C LYS A 370 -0.37 -10.34 -0.22
N GLU A 371 0.91 -10.03 -0.35
CA GLU A 371 1.66 -10.23 -1.60
C GLU A 371 1.64 -11.70 -2.05
N LYS A 372 1.84 -12.66 -1.13
CA LYS A 372 1.75 -14.10 -1.45
C LYS A 372 0.33 -14.52 -1.88
N ILE A 373 -0.71 -14.00 -1.24
CA ILE A 373 -2.11 -14.29 -1.57
C ILE A 373 -2.48 -13.75 -2.96
N PHE A 374 -2.01 -12.55 -3.32
CA PHE A 374 -2.36 -11.90 -4.60
C PHE A 374 -1.46 -12.30 -5.77
N SER A 375 -0.20 -12.67 -5.52
CA SER A 375 0.72 -13.13 -6.57
C SER A 375 0.65 -14.64 -6.81
N GLY A 376 0.26 -15.40 -5.79
CA GLY A 376 0.22 -16.85 -5.82
C GLY A 376 -1.04 -17.42 -6.45
N ASN A 377 -0.93 -18.64 -6.98
CA ASN A 377 -2.07 -19.44 -7.42
C ASN A 377 -2.40 -20.55 -6.41
N GLU A 378 -1.97 -20.45 -5.15
CA GLU A 378 -2.28 -21.44 -4.10
C GLU A 378 -3.55 -21.02 -3.33
N PRO A 379 -4.38 -21.97 -2.84
CA PRO A 379 -5.46 -21.65 -1.93
C PRO A 379 -4.92 -21.45 -0.52
N TYR A 380 -5.57 -20.58 0.24
CA TYR A 380 -5.22 -20.28 1.63
C TYR A 380 -6.41 -20.57 2.53
N LEU A 381 -6.16 -21.11 3.71
CA LEU A 381 -7.14 -21.31 4.77
C LEU A 381 -6.71 -20.52 6.01
N ILE A 382 -7.44 -19.46 6.34
CA ILE A 382 -7.19 -18.64 7.53
C ILE A 382 -7.99 -19.20 8.71
N LEU A 383 -7.28 -19.57 9.78
CA LEU A 383 -7.86 -20.16 10.98
C LEU A 383 -8.11 -19.10 12.04
N PHE A 384 -9.34 -19.05 12.55
CA PHE A 384 -9.72 -18.25 13.70
C PHE A 384 -10.10 -19.17 14.86
N GLY A 385 -9.28 -19.16 15.92
CA GLY A 385 -9.57 -19.90 17.15
C GLY A 385 -10.57 -19.15 18.03
N THR A 386 -11.52 -19.88 18.59
CA THR A 386 -12.44 -19.36 19.62
C THR A 386 -11.87 -19.60 21.03
N GLY A 387 -12.61 -19.18 22.07
CA GLY A 387 -12.15 -19.33 23.46
C GLY A 387 -10.92 -18.46 23.74
N TRP A 388 -9.79 -19.10 24.06
CA TRP A 388 -8.48 -18.47 24.29
C TRP A 388 -7.47 -18.75 23.17
N GLY A 389 -7.99 -19.01 21.95
CA GLY A 389 -7.20 -19.21 20.74
C GLY A 389 -6.98 -20.67 20.40
N LEU A 390 -6.35 -20.91 19.25
CA LEU A 390 -6.06 -22.25 18.72
C LEU A 390 -5.15 -23.04 19.66
N ALA A 391 -5.33 -24.36 19.69
CA ALA A 391 -4.40 -25.25 20.38
C ALA A 391 -2.99 -25.15 19.75
N LYS A 392 -1.94 -25.30 20.57
CA LYS A 392 -0.54 -25.08 20.16
C LYS A 392 -0.14 -25.92 18.94
N HIS A 393 -0.52 -27.19 18.90
CA HIS A 393 -0.21 -28.07 17.78
C HIS A 393 -0.88 -27.64 16.47
N VAL A 394 -2.01 -26.93 16.51
CA VAL A 394 -2.64 -26.36 15.31
C VAL A 394 -1.80 -25.20 14.76
N ILE A 395 -1.27 -24.36 15.65
CA ILE A 395 -0.40 -23.23 15.28
C ILE A 395 0.95 -23.74 14.75
N GLU A 396 1.55 -24.73 15.42
CA GLU A 396 2.84 -25.32 15.02
C GLU A 396 2.77 -26.05 13.67
N ASN A 397 1.61 -26.56 13.29
CA ASN A 397 1.39 -27.24 12.02
C ASN A 397 0.93 -26.32 10.88
N ALA A 398 0.75 -25.02 11.13
CA ALA A 398 0.37 -24.06 10.11
C ALA A 398 1.56 -23.69 9.21
N ASP A 399 1.32 -23.47 7.92
CA ASP A 399 2.35 -22.96 7.00
C ASP A 399 2.81 -21.55 7.40
N TYR A 400 1.88 -20.73 7.90
CA TYR A 400 2.14 -19.36 8.34
C TYR A 400 1.44 -19.06 9.66
N VAL A 401 2.06 -18.23 10.48
CA VAL A 401 1.44 -17.64 11.67
C VAL A 401 1.37 -16.13 11.45
N LEU A 402 0.17 -15.59 11.31
CA LEU A 402 -0.01 -14.16 11.05
C LEU A 402 0.27 -13.34 12.31
N LYS A 403 0.91 -12.18 12.16
CA LYS A 403 1.04 -11.21 13.28
C LYS A 403 -0.33 -10.88 13.89
N PRO A 404 -0.41 -10.70 15.22
CA PRO A 404 -1.65 -10.34 15.88
C PRO A 404 -2.20 -9.01 15.37
N VAL A 405 -3.51 -8.82 15.51
CA VAL A 405 -4.14 -7.52 15.26
C VAL A 405 -3.74 -6.56 16.38
N GLU A 406 -2.96 -5.56 16.03
CA GLU A 406 -2.55 -4.47 16.93
C GLU A 406 -3.17 -3.13 16.50
N GLY A 407 -3.31 -2.23 17.48
CA GLY A 407 -3.75 -0.85 17.33
C GLY A 407 -2.85 0.11 18.12
N PRO A 408 -3.21 1.40 18.23
CA PRO A 408 -2.37 2.41 18.90
C PRO A 408 -2.24 2.26 20.44
N THR A 409 -2.97 1.30 21.03
CA THR A 409 -2.97 1.02 22.48
C THR A 409 -2.51 -0.42 22.72
N ASP A 410 -2.28 -0.77 23.98
CA ASP A 410 -1.92 -2.13 24.41
C ASP A 410 -3.11 -3.12 24.40
N TYR A 411 -4.34 -2.65 24.13
CA TYR A 411 -5.52 -3.52 24.06
C TYR A 411 -5.57 -4.34 22.75
N ASN A 412 -5.48 -5.67 22.87
CA ASN A 412 -5.53 -6.61 21.73
C ASN A 412 -6.57 -7.75 21.89
N HIS A 413 -7.45 -7.68 22.90
CA HIS A 413 -8.45 -8.72 23.18
C HIS A 413 -9.75 -8.48 22.38
N LEU A 414 -9.67 -8.65 21.06
CA LEU A 414 -10.81 -8.51 20.16
C LEU A 414 -11.71 -9.76 20.19
N SER A 415 -13.01 -9.57 19.95
CA SER A 415 -13.89 -10.70 19.61
C SER A 415 -13.41 -11.36 18.31
N VAL A 416 -13.60 -12.67 18.17
CA VAL A 416 -13.14 -13.43 16.99
C VAL A 416 -13.70 -12.86 15.67
N ARG A 417 -14.98 -12.45 15.68
CA ARG A 417 -15.64 -11.78 14.55
C ARG A 417 -15.01 -10.42 14.20
N GLY A 418 -14.62 -9.63 15.21
CA GLY A 418 -13.92 -8.35 15.00
C GLY A 418 -12.50 -8.56 14.45
N ALA A 419 -11.77 -9.52 15.02
CA ALA A 419 -10.45 -9.90 14.52
C ALA A 419 -10.52 -10.41 13.07
N ALA A 420 -11.52 -11.24 12.74
CA ALA A 420 -11.73 -11.75 11.39
C ALA A 420 -12.01 -10.62 10.38
N ALA A 421 -12.88 -9.67 10.70
CA ALA A 421 -13.14 -8.54 9.82
C ALA A 421 -11.88 -7.71 9.54
N ILE A 422 -11.10 -7.37 10.58
CA ILE A 422 -9.84 -6.61 10.43
C ILE A 422 -8.79 -7.40 9.66
N ILE A 423 -8.67 -8.70 9.90
CA ILE A 423 -7.70 -9.55 9.19
C ILE A 423 -8.06 -9.67 7.72
N LEU A 424 -9.34 -9.89 7.40
CA LEU A 424 -9.80 -9.93 6.01
C LEU A 424 -9.59 -8.58 5.31
N ASP A 425 -9.84 -7.46 6.00
CA ASP A 425 -9.56 -6.14 5.47
C ASP A 425 -8.07 -5.96 5.15
N ARG A 426 -7.19 -6.17 6.12
CA ARG A 426 -5.74 -5.97 5.94
C ARG A 426 -5.12 -6.91 4.89
N LEU A 427 -5.65 -8.13 4.75
CA LEU A 427 -5.13 -9.11 3.79
C LEU A 427 -5.75 -9.04 2.40
N LEU A 428 -7.05 -8.71 2.30
CA LEU A 428 -7.83 -8.91 1.07
C LEU A 428 -8.41 -7.62 0.49
N SER A 429 -8.32 -6.49 1.20
CA SER A 429 -8.56 -5.18 0.60
C SER A 429 -7.62 -4.98 -0.58
N ARG A 430 -8.13 -4.32 -1.62
CA ARG A 430 -7.39 -4.06 -2.84
C ARG A 430 -6.62 -2.76 -2.72
#